data_AF-A0A543KP54-F1
#
_entry.id   AF-A0A543KP54-F1
#
_cell.length_a   1.000
_cell.length_b   1.000
_cell.length_c   1.000
_cell.angle_alpha   90.00
_cell.angle_beta   90.00
_cell.angle_gamma   90.00
#
_symmetry.space_group_name_H-M   'P 1'
#
loop_
_entity.id
_entity.type
_entity.pdbx_description
1 polymer ?
#
loop_
_entity_poly.entity_id
_entity_poly.type
_entity_poly.pdbx_seq_one_letter_code
_entity_poly.pdbx_strand_id
1 'polypeptide(L)'
;MLGNRLAERLAWAGALAALVAAALLLLGPLWDSAAGENPLERDPEPDLGAVVALGMPTLVVLAALGVAICTGRWHVRAGLLLLAQAAAVVLAPGSQTWWFAPALLLSVLGWGLSLRRGSNPHVPAAPDRS
;
A
#
# COMPACT_ATOMS: atom_id res chain seq x y z
N MET A 1 -16.80 -11.12 -16.46
CA MET A 1 -15.81 -11.79 -15.57
C MET A 1 -14.37 -11.24 -15.68
N LEU A 2 -13.84 -10.89 -16.87
CA LEU A 2 -12.42 -10.52 -17.04
C LEU A 2 -11.94 -9.38 -16.14
N GLY A 3 -12.67 -8.26 -16.08
CA GLY A 3 -12.16 -7.10 -15.37
C GLY A 3 -12.32 -7.10 -13.83
N ASN A 4 -13.05 -8.07 -13.25
CA ASN A 4 -13.00 -8.25 -11.79
C ASN A 4 -11.61 -8.74 -11.39
N ARG A 5 -11.08 -9.69 -12.18
CA ARG A 5 -9.71 -10.17 -12.05
C ARG A 5 -8.69 -9.06 -12.30
N LEU A 6 -8.98 -8.07 -13.15
CA LEU A 6 -8.04 -6.98 -13.41
C LEU A 6 -7.90 -6.02 -12.21
N ALA A 7 -9.02 -5.56 -11.64
CA ALA A 7 -8.99 -4.68 -10.46
C ALA A 7 -8.30 -5.36 -9.27
N GLU A 8 -8.62 -6.63 -9.05
CA GLU A 8 -7.99 -7.47 -8.03
C GLU A 8 -6.50 -7.67 -8.31
N ARG A 9 -6.10 -8.00 -9.54
CA ARG A 9 -4.68 -8.13 -9.94
C ARG A 9 -3.90 -6.84 -9.72
N LEU A 10 -4.47 -5.68 -10.03
CA LEU A 10 -3.81 -4.39 -9.81
C LEU A 10 -3.60 -4.09 -8.33
N ALA A 11 -4.61 -4.35 -7.50
CA ALA A 11 -4.48 -4.16 -6.05
C ALA A 11 -3.43 -5.12 -5.45
N TRP A 12 -3.41 -6.39 -5.88
CA TRP A 12 -2.36 -7.34 -5.50
C TRP A 12 -0.98 -6.98 -6.03
N ALA A 13 -0.89 -6.45 -7.27
CA ALA A 13 0.36 -5.94 -7.81
C ALA A 13 0.87 -4.74 -7.02
N GLY A 14 -0.02 -3.86 -6.54
CA GLY A 14 0.32 -2.76 -5.64
C GLY A 14 0.87 -3.27 -4.31
N ALA A 15 0.23 -4.27 -3.69
CA ALA A 15 0.73 -4.90 -2.47
C ALA A 15 2.11 -5.55 -2.67
N LEU A 16 2.31 -6.25 -3.79
CA LEU A 16 3.60 -6.84 -4.13
C LEU A 16 4.68 -5.78 -4.34
N ALA A 17 4.36 -4.69 -5.05
CA ALA A 17 5.28 -3.58 -5.26
C ALA A 17 5.67 -2.90 -3.94
N ALA A 18 4.71 -2.71 -3.02
CA ALA A 18 4.98 -2.21 -1.68
C ALA A 18 5.92 -3.15 -0.91
N LEU A 19 5.67 -4.46 -0.99
CA LEU A 19 6.51 -5.47 -0.32
C LEU A 19 7.94 -5.47 -0.86
N VAL A 20 8.12 -5.39 -2.18
CA VAL A 20 9.44 -5.32 -2.81
C VAL A 20 10.16 -4.03 -2.41
N ALA A 21 9.47 -2.88 -2.47
CA ALA A 21 10.04 -1.60 -2.02
C ALA A 21 10.45 -1.65 -0.54
N ALA A 22 9.61 -2.20 0.33
CA ALA A 22 9.92 -2.37 1.74
C ALA A 22 11.12 -3.30 1.95
N ALA A 23 11.21 -4.42 1.23
CA ALA A 23 12.35 -5.32 1.30
C ALA A 23 13.63 -4.63 0.86
N LEU A 24 13.62 -3.88 -0.25
CA LEU A 24 14.79 -3.14 -0.73
C LEU A 24 15.23 -2.04 0.25
N LEU A 25 14.29 -1.33 0.87
CA LEU A 25 14.59 -0.28 1.84
C LEU A 25 15.08 -0.84 3.18
N LEU A 26 14.54 -1.97 3.65
CA LEU A 26 14.96 -2.60 4.90
C LEU A 26 16.27 -3.40 4.74
N LEU A 27 16.52 -3.98 3.57
CA LEU A 27 17.78 -4.66 3.27
C LEU A 27 18.87 -3.68 2.81
N GLY A 28 18.50 -2.48 2.36
CA GLY A 28 19.39 -1.36 2.05
C GLY A 28 20.54 -1.19 3.06
N PRO A 29 20.22 -0.95 4.34
CA PRO A 29 21.20 -0.79 5.41
C PRO A 29 22.06 -2.04 5.70
N LEU A 30 21.63 -3.24 5.32
CA LEU A 30 22.46 -4.45 5.48
C LEU A 30 23.60 -4.52 4.45
N TRP A 31 23.54 -3.71 3.38
CA TRP A 31 24.65 -3.57 2.43
C TRP A 31 25.69 -2.54 2.87
N ASP A 32 25.32 -1.56 3.70
CA ASP A 32 26.26 -0.61 4.29
C ASP A 32 26.93 -1.27 5.51
N SER A 33 28.24 -1.48 5.45
CA SER A 33 28.96 -2.14 6.55
C SER A 33 29.00 -1.24 7.78
N ALA A 34 28.59 -1.75 8.94
CA ALA A 34 28.77 -1.11 10.26
C ALA A 34 30.26 -1.02 10.71
N ALA A 35 31.21 -1.25 9.81
CA ALA A 35 32.63 -1.22 10.09
C ALA A 35 33.07 0.23 10.34
N GLY A 36 33.16 0.62 11.61
CA GLY A 36 33.66 1.94 12.03
C GLY A 36 32.73 2.73 12.96
N GLU A 37 31.48 2.31 13.16
CA GLU A 37 30.61 2.93 14.17
C GLU A 37 31.01 2.43 15.57
N ASN A 38 31.49 3.33 16.41
CA ASN A 38 31.75 3.04 17.82
C ASN A 38 30.42 3.14 18.61
N PRO A 39 29.88 2.03 19.16
CA PRO A 39 28.62 2.06 19.90
C PRO A 39 28.68 2.90 21.19
N LEU A 40 29.87 3.26 21.66
CA LEU A 40 30.07 4.12 22.83
C LEU A 40 29.95 5.62 22.52
N GLU A 41 29.94 6.01 21.25
CA GLU A 41 29.80 7.41 20.80
C GLU A 41 28.37 7.75 20.37
N ARG A 42 27.45 6.79 20.42
CA ARG A 42 26.04 7.01 20.09
C ARG A 42 25.39 7.85 21.18
N ASP A 43 24.66 8.90 20.78
CA ASP A 43 23.87 9.70 21.73
C ASP A 43 22.91 8.79 22.53
N PRO A 44 22.75 9.03 23.84
CA PRO A 44 21.95 8.18 24.71
C PRO A 44 20.44 8.33 24.48
N GLU A 45 20.00 9.35 23.76
CA GLU A 45 18.59 9.55 23.44
C GLU A 45 18.17 8.67 22.24
N PRO A 46 17.01 8.00 22.32
CA PRO A 46 16.49 7.23 21.20
C PRO A 46 16.14 8.15 20.04
N ASP A 47 16.72 7.88 18.87
CA ASP A 47 16.33 8.56 17.62
C ASP A 47 14.93 8.09 17.19
N LEU A 48 13.92 8.79 17.69
CA LEU A 48 12.52 8.55 17.36
C LEU A 48 12.25 8.71 15.86
N GLY A 49 13.02 9.54 15.16
CA GLY A 49 12.94 9.71 13.71
C GLY A 49 13.34 8.44 12.98
N ALA A 50 14.45 7.82 13.40
CA ALA A 50 14.90 6.54 12.87
C ALA A 50 13.90 5.40 13.15
N VAL A 51 13.31 5.36 14.34
CA VAL A 51 12.29 4.35 14.70
C VAL A 51 11.06 4.47 13.78
N VAL A 52 10.57 5.71 13.57
CA VAL A 52 9.44 5.95 12.65
C VAL A 52 9.82 5.58 11.23
N ALA A 53 11.00 5.99 10.75
CA ALA A 53 11.48 5.68 9.41
C ALA A 53 11.59 4.16 9.15
N LEU A 54 11.92 3.38 10.19
CA LEU A 54 12.00 1.92 10.11
C LEU A 54 10.61 1.26 10.06
N GLY A 55 9.62 1.82 10.76
CA GLY A 55 8.25 1.29 10.82
C GLY A 55 7.39 1.63 9.61
N MET A 56 7.71 2.72 8.89
CA MET A 56 6.91 3.19 7.75
C MET A 56 6.76 2.18 6.61
N PRO A 57 7.81 1.47 6.15
CA PRO A 57 7.68 0.41 5.15
C PRO A 57 6.62 -0.64 5.51
N THR A 58 6.59 -1.07 6.77
CA THR A 58 5.63 -2.07 7.25
C THR A 58 4.21 -1.54 7.22
N LEU A 59 3.98 -0.28 7.62
CA LEU A 59 2.66 0.36 7.58
C LEU A 59 2.14 0.46 6.14
N VAL A 60 2.99 0.85 5.19
CA VAL A 60 2.62 0.95 3.77
C VAL A 60 2.24 -0.42 3.21
N VAL A 61 3.01 -1.48 3.53
CA VAL A 61 2.72 -2.86 3.09
C VAL A 61 1.39 -3.36 3.67
N LEU A 62 1.16 -3.17 4.97
CA LEU A 62 -0.08 -3.57 5.63
C LEU A 62 -1.30 -2.86 5.04
N ALA A 63 -1.18 -1.56 4.79
CA ALA A 63 -2.24 -0.80 4.16
C ALA A 63 -2.52 -1.29 2.72
N ALA A 64 -1.46 -1.54 1.93
CA ALA A 64 -1.59 -2.06 0.57
C ALA A 64 -2.24 -3.46 0.51
N LEU A 65 -1.84 -4.36 1.41
CA LEU A 65 -2.47 -5.67 1.59
C LEU A 65 -3.95 -5.53 1.97
N GLY A 66 -4.25 -4.65 2.91
CA GLY A 66 -5.61 -4.35 3.31
C GLY A 66 -6.48 -3.86 2.14
N VAL A 67 -5.94 -2.97 1.31
CA VAL A 67 -6.59 -2.53 0.06
C VAL A 67 -6.84 -3.73 -0.85
N ALA A 68 -5.83 -4.56 -1.12
CA ALA A 68 -5.96 -5.74 -1.97
C ALA A 68 -7.05 -6.71 -1.49
N ILE A 69 -7.09 -7.01 -0.19
CA ILE A 69 -8.09 -7.90 0.42
C ILE A 69 -9.50 -7.29 0.36
N CYS A 70 -9.63 -5.99 0.56
CA CYS A 70 -10.94 -5.32 0.59
C CYS A 70 -11.48 -4.98 -0.81
N THR A 71 -10.62 -4.94 -1.82
CA THR A 71 -10.98 -4.59 -3.20
C THR A 71 -11.94 -5.64 -3.77
N GLY A 72 -13.13 -5.22 -4.20
CA GLY A 72 -14.16 -6.08 -4.80
C GLY A 72 -15.30 -6.50 -3.88
N ARG A 73 -15.18 -6.34 -2.55
CA ARG A 73 -16.26 -6.68 -1.61
C ARG A 73 -16.59 -5.58 -0.59
N TRP A 74 -15.62 -4.76 -0.19
CA TRP A 74 -15.80 -3.73 0.85
C TRP A 74 -15.19 -2.39 0.40
N HIS A 75 -15.82 -1.72 -0.57
CA HIS A 75 -15.26 -0.52 -1.21
C HIS A 75 -14.92 0.61 -0.24
N VAL A 76 -15.76 0.83 0.78
CA VAL A 76 -15.53 1.86 1.81
C VAL A 76 -14.29 1.53 2.64
N ARG A 77 -14.14 0.26 3.08
CA ARG A 77 -12.96 -0.17 3.84
C ARG A 77 -11.69 -0.09 3.00
N ALA A 78 -11.77 -0.50 1.73
CA ALA A 78 -10.65 -0.34 0.79
C ALA A 78 -10.26 1.13 0.61
N GLY A 79 -11.23 2.05 0.53
CA GLY A 79 -10.96 3.49 0.44
C GLY A 79 -10.28 4.05 1.68
N LEU A 80 -10.72 3.65 2.89
CA LEU A 80 -10.06 4.06 4.14
C LEU A 80 -8.61 3.54 4.23
N LEU A 81 -8.38 2.29 3.83
CA LEU A 81 -7.05 1.70 3.81
C LEU A 81 -6.16 2.35 2.75
N LEU A 82 -6.72 2.76 1.62
CA LEU A 82 -6.03 3.52 0.59
C LEU A 82 -5.61 4.91 1.09
N LEU A 83 -6.48 5.59 1.84
CA LEU A 83 -6.16 6.86 2.49
C LEU A 83 -5.05 6.69 3.52
N ALA A 84 -5.09 5.62 4.33
CA ALA A 84 -4.01 5.30 5.26
C ALA A 84 -2.69 5.02 4.53
N GLN A 85 -2.73 4.27 3.41
CA GLN A 85 -1.57 4.02 2.56
C GLN A 85 -1.02 5.35 2.00
N ALA A 86 -1.88 6.22 1.47
CA ALA A 86 -1.47 7.52 0.93
C ALA A 86 -0.84 8.41 2.00
N ALA A 87 -1.45 8.48 3.18
CA ALA A 87 -0.91 9.23 4.32
C ALA A 87 0.47 8.69 4.74
N ALA A 88 0.64 7.37 4.82
CA ALA A 88 1.92 6.76 5.14
C ALA A 88 2.99 7.08 4.08
N VAL A 89 2.64 7.10 2.80
CA VAL A 89 3.58 7.46 1.71
C VAL A 89 3.98 8.94 1.74
N VAL A 90 3.03 9.84 2.04
CA VAL A 90 3.28 11.29 2.14
C VAL A 90 4.12 11.63 3.37
N LEU A 91 3.90 10.93 4.48
CA LEU A 91 4.65 11.11 5.72
C LEU A 91 5.98 10.35 5.73
N ALA A 92 6.26 9.54 4.70
CA ALA A 92 7.50 8.77 4.63
C ALA A 92 8.70 9.72 4.48
N PRO A 93 9.72 9.60 5.35
CA PRO A 93 10.85 10.52 5.33
C PRO A 93 11.75 10.32 4.10
N GLY A 94 12.22 11.44 3.54
CA GLY A 94 13.28 11.47 2.53
C GLY A 94 12.89 10.85 1.18
N SER A 95 13.75 9.97 0.66
CA SER A 95 13.56 9.34 -0.66
C SER A 95 12.55 8.19 -0.64
N GLN A 96 12.09 7.74 0.53
CA GLN A 96 11.18 6.60 0.68
C GLN A 96 9.85 6.79 -0.08
N THR A 97 9.35 8.03 -0.17
CA THR A 97 8.12 8.35 -0.92
C THR A 97 8.16 7.84 -2.36
N TRP A 98 9.30 7.98 -3.03
CA TRP A 98 9.46 7.59 -4.43
C TRP A 98 9.45 6.07 -4.63
N TRP A 99 9.94 5.32 -3.64
CA TRP A 99 9.94 3.86 -3.66
C TRP A 99 8.53 3.27 -3.54
N PHE A 100 7.64 3.94 -2.80
CA PHE A 100 6.26 3.48 -2.59
C PHE A 100 5.24 4.08 -3.55
N ALA A 101 5.60 5.11 -4.32
CA ALA A 101 4.71 5.75 -5.31
C ALA A 101 4.10 4.76 -6.33
N PRO A 102 4.85 3.80 -6.90
CA PRO A 102 4.27 2.81 -7.82
C PRO A 102 3.22 1.93 -7.14
N ALA A 103 3.47 1.53 -5.90
CA ALA A 103 2.53 0.71 -5.13
C ALA A 103 1.23 1.45 -4.84
N LEU A 104 1.33 2.73 -4.45
CA LEU A 104 0.16 3.58 -4.21
C LEU A 104 -0.66 3.76 -5.50
N LEU A 105 0.01 4.02 -6.63
CA LEU A 105 -0.65 4.20 -7.93
C LEU A 105 -1.43 2.95 -8.35
N LEU A 106 -0.84 1.76 -8.19
CA LEU A 106 -1.51 0.49 -8.49
C LEU A 106 -2.72 0.24 -7.57
N SER A 107 -2.60 0.56 -6.27
CA SER A 107 -3.72 0.48 -5.32
C SER A 107 -4.87 1.43 -5.70
N VAL A 108 -4.56 2.68 -6.07
CA VAL A 108 -5.55 3.68 -6.51
C VAL A 108 -6.28 3.20 -7.76
N LEU A 109 -5.54 2.71 -8.76
CA LEU A 109 -6.13 2.19 -10.01
C LEU A 109 -7.00 0.96 -9.76
N GLY A 110 -6.54 0.01 -8.93
CA GLY A 110 -7.30 -1.17 -8.55
C GLY A 110 -8.62 -0.81 -7.86
N TRP A 111 -8.58 0.10 -6.90
CA TRP A 111 -9.77 0.59 -6.20
C TRP A 111 -10.72 1.38 -7.11
N GLY A 112 -10.20 2.31 -7.92
CA GLY A 112 -11.02 3.12 -8.84
C GLY A 112 -11.75 2.28 -9.89
N LEU A 113 -11.09 1.24 -10.43
CA LEU A 113 -11.72 0.27 -11.34
C LEU A 113 -12.79 -0.57 -10.65
N SER A 114 -12.64 -0.83 -9.35
CA SER A 114 -13.61 -1.55 -8.53
C SER A 114 -14.92 -0.74 -8.36
N LEU A 115 -14.81 0.57 -8.10
CA LEU A 115 -15.97 1.46 -7.91
C LEU A 115 -16.80 1.63 -9.18
N ARG A 116 -16.15 1.79 -10.34
CA ARG A 116 -16.83 1.99 -11.64
C ARG A 116 -17.79 0.86 -12.02
N ARG A 117 -17.74 -0.27 -11.32
CA ARG A 117 -18.55 -1.46 -11.58
C ARG A 117 -19.68 -1.67 -10.58
N GLY A 118 -19.49 -1.26 -9.33
CA GLY A 118 -20.56 -1.30 -8.31
C GLY A 118 -21.71 -0.34 -8.61
N SER A 119 -21.49 0.63 -9.51
CA SER A 119 -22.48 1.63 -9.93
C SER A 119 -23.37 1.20 -11.10
N ASN A 120 -23.28 -0.02 -11.62
CA ASN A 120 -24.25 -0.50 -12.61
C ASN A 120 -25.58 -0.78 -11.87
N PRO A 121 -26.62 0.04 -12.06
CA PRO A 121 -27.88 -0.18 -11.38
C PRO A 121 -28.44 -1.52 -11.84
N HIS A 122 -28.86 -2.34 -10.88
CA HIS A 122 -29.63 -3.53 -11.12
C HIS A 122 -30.87 -3.11 -11.92
N VAL A 123 -30.89 -3.37 -13.22
CA VAL A 123 -32.12 -3.21 -14.02
C VAL A 123 -33.04 -4.31 -13.50
N PRO A 124 -34.14 -3.98 -12.79
CA PRO A 124 -35.05 -5.00 -12.33
C PRO A 124 -35.55 -5.76 -13.56
N ALA A 125 -35.42 -7.09 -13.53
CA ALA A 125 -35.97 -7.95 -14.55
C ALA A 125 -37.44 -7.56 -14.76
N ALA A 126 -37.80 -7.21 -16.00
CA ALA A 126 -39.17 -6.89 -16.34
C ALA A 126 -40.05 -8.07 -15.88
N PRO A 127 -41.17 -7.82 -15.17
CA PRO A 127 -42.04 -8.90 -14.74
C PRO A 127 -42.53 -9.65 -15.98
N ASP A 128 -42.24 -10.96 -16.02
CA ASP A 128 -42.77 -11.87 -17.03
C ASP A 128 -44.29 -11.75 -17.03
N ARG A 129 -44.84 -11.27 -18.15
CA ARG A 129 -46.27 -11.26 -18.41
C ARG A 129 -46.60 -12.50 -19.22
N SER A 130 -46.93 -13.60 -18.55
CA SER A 130 -47.67 -14.72 -19.15
C SER A 130 -48.33 -15.57 -18.08
#